data_AF-A0A1Z8Q101-F1
#
_entry.id   AF-A0A1Z8Q101-F1
#
_cell.length_a   1.000
_cell.length_b   1.000
_cell.length_c   1.000
_cell.angle_alpha   90.00
_cell.angle_beta   90.00
_cell.angle_gamma   90.00
#
_symmetry.space_group_name_H-M   'P 1'
#
loop_
_entity.id
_entity.type
_entity.pdbx_description
1 polymer ?
#
loop_
_entity_poly.entity_id
_entity_poly.type
_entity_poly.pdbx_seq_one_letter_code
_entity_poly.pdbx_strand_id
1 'polypeptide(L)'
;MQPDGWETKNIGEFMDFKNGVNADKDAYGEGVKFVNVMDVFDHDFLLQTNVRGSMTANEKQQKEYSVCHGDILFNRTSETENDIGMTAVYMDDQPIIFGGFVIRGRQKNPVLLPEYAGYCFRSSAARREIVRRGQGAIRTNIGQKDLSLVPILVPPKLEQQAISDVLLMWDKTLKSTNKLIKEKQMQKKALMQRLLTGKHRFPEFEGEEWTTLKADQIFKSFTKKRNENEPLLAVMQDIGVVPRDSLDRRVAMPDGSTDSYKLIVPGDFVISLRSFQGGLEYSRYRGIVSPAYTILKSIRPINDDFYRHYFKSYDFIGHLAVAVIGIRDGKQISYDDFSFMNIPCPSVKEQQKIAAVLNEADKEIDLLTQKLEGYEEQKKGLMQQLLTGKKRVKLDRQEAA
;
A
#
# COMPACT_ATOMS: atom_id res chain seq x y z
N MET A 1 11.92 23.38 -23.83
CA MET A 1 11.33 24.65 -24.33
C MET A 1 10.52 25.23 -23.19
N GLN A 2 10.76 26.49 -22.83
CA GLN A 2 10.02 27.19 -21.77
C GLN A 2 8.61 27.50 -22.30
N PRO A 3 7.53 27.11 -21.59
CA PRO A 3 6.17 27.45 -22.01
C PRO A 3 5.96 28.97 -22.03
N ASP A 4 5.14 29.44 -22.97
CA ASP A 4 4.82 30.86 -23.08
C ASP A 4 4.13 31.39 -21.80
N GLY A 5 4.59 32.54 -21.31
CA GLY A 5 4.16 33.16 -20.05
C GLY A 5 4.68 32.52 -18.76
N TRP A 6 5.47 31.44 -18.83
CA TRP A 6 6.12 30.84 -17.65
C TRP A 6 7.54 31.38 -17.50
N GLU A 7 8.01 31.52 -16.26
CA GLU A 7 9.37 31.98 -15.95
C GLU A 7 10.22 30.84 -15.38
N THR A 8 11.51 30.80 -15.70
CA THR A 8 12.45 29.91 -14.98
C THR A 8 13.15 30.73 -13.91
N LYS A 9 13.06 30.30 -12.64
CA LYS A 9 13.71 30.98 -11.50
C LYS A 9 14.51 30.00 -10.68
N ASN A 10 15.69 30.40 -10.22
CA ASN A 10 16.36 29.69 -9.13
C ASN A 10 15.64 30.00 -7.83
N ILE A 11 15.43 28.98 -6.99
CA ILE A 11 14.63 29.16 -5.78
C ILE A 11 15.24 30.10 -4.74
N GLY A 12 16.56 30.31 -4.77
CA GLY A 12 17.24 31.33 -3.96
C GLY A 12 16.87 32.78 -4.29
N GLU A 13 16.35 33.03 -5.49
CA GLU A 13 15.93 34.38 -5.92
C GLU A 13 14.74 34.88 -5.11
N PHE A 14 13.88 33.97 -4.63
CA PHE A 14 12.64 34.32 -3.94
C PHE A 14 12.41 33.57 -2.62
N MET A 15 13.33 32.71 -2.17
CA MET A 15 13.27 32.04 -0.86
C MET A 15 14.50 32.33 0.00
N ASP A 16 14.30 32.36 1.31
CA ASP A 16 15.34 32.25 2.32
C ASP A 16 15.36 30.85 2.94
N PHE A 17 16.56 30.30 3.11
CA PHE A 17 16.75 28.98 3.66
C PHE A 17 17.26 29.03 5.10
N LYS A 18 16.79 28.11 5.94
CA LYS A 18 17.28 27.95 7.32
C LYS A 18 17.30 26.48 7.72
N ASN A 19 18.35 26.06 8.42
CA ASN A 19 18.41 24.74 9.04
C ASN A 19 17.61 24.73 10.35
N GLY A 20 17.04 23.58 10.67
CA GLY A 20 16.27 23.42 11.91
C GLY A 20 17.13 23.31 13.16
N VAL A 21 16.45 23.12 14.28
CA VAL A 21 17.07 23.01 15.60
C VAL A 21 17.66 21.61 15.81
N ASN A 22 18.85 21.56 16.42
CA ASN A 22 19.37 20.34 17.02
C ASN A 22 19.15 20.44 18.52
N ALA A 23 18.55 19.41 19.10
CA ALA A 23 18.33 19.32 20.54
C ALA A 23 18.82 17.99 21.09
N ASP A 24 19.14 17.99 22.39
CA ASP A 24 19.52 16.80 23.14
C ASP A 24 18.34 15.83 23.28
N LYS A 25 18.65 14.56 23.55
CA LYS A 25 17.66 13.48 23.60
C LYS A 25 16.49 13.77 24.56
N ASP A 26 16.76 14.44 25.66
CA ASP A 26 15.78 14.73 26.72
C ASP A 26 14.79 15.85 26.33
N ALA A 27 15.05 16.59 25.24
CA ALA A 27 14.15 17.64 24.77
C ALA A 27 12.99 17.11 23.92
N TYR A 28 13.02 15.85 23.47
CA TYR A 28 12.00 15.27 22.59
C TYR A 28 10.90 14.55 23.38
N GLY A 29 9.69 14.54 22.81
CA GLY A 29 8.54 13.76 23.32
C GLY A 29 7.39 14.62 23.86
N GLU A 30 7.66 15.88 24.22
CA GLU A 30 6.69 16.82 24.79
C GLU A 30 6.88 18.22 24.19
N GLY A 31 5.95 19.16 24.43
CA GLY A 31 6.06 20.54 23.96
C GLY A 31 5.49 20.81 22.57
N VAL A 32 6.16 21.66 21.79
CA VAL A 32 5.68 22.13 20.48
C VAL A 32 5.93 21.08 19.41
N LYS A 33 5.04 20.98 18.42
CA LYS A 33 5.20 20.05 17.30
C LYS A 33 6.53 20.27 16.57
N PHE A 34 7.21 19.17 16.30
CA PHE A 34 8.56 19.13 15.78
C PHE A 34 8.61 18.27 14.53
N VAL A 35 8.85 18.90 13.38
CA VAL A 35 8.95 18.22 12.08
C VAL A 35 10.30 17.53 11.96
N ASN A 36 10.27 16.23 11.69
CA ASN A 36 11.45 15.42 11.38
C ASN A 36 11.51 15.01 9.89
N VAL A 37 12.56 14.27 9.54
CA VAL A 37 12.81 13.80 8.16
C VAL A 37 11.67 12.93 7.61
N MET A 38 11.10 12.05 8.44
CA MET A 38 10.01 11.15 8.04
C MET A 38 8.70 11.91 7.83
N ASP A 39 8.46 12.96 8.59
CA ASP A 39 7.27 13.80 8.40
C ASP A 39 7.28 14.44 7.00
N VAL A 40 8.43 14.96 6.56
CA VAL A 40 8.62 15.53 5.22
C VAL A 40 8.62 14.47 4.12
N PHE A 41 9.13 13.27 4.41
CA PHE A 41 9.19 12.18 3.45
C PHE A 41 7.79 11.67 3.07
N ASP A 42 6.95 11.44 4.08
CA ASP A 42 5.66 10.77 3.94
C ASP A 42 4.52 11.68 3.46
N HIS A 43 4.74 13.00 3.39
CA HIS A 43 3.68 13.97 3.11
C HIS A 43 4.10 14.99 2.05
N ASP A 44 3.23 15.23 1.08
CA ASP A 44 3.34 16.37 0.16
C ASP A 44 2.92 17.68 0.86
N PHE A 45 1.90 17.57 1.73
CA PHE A 45 1.34 18.65 2.53
C PHE A 45 1.32 18.25 4.01
N LEU A 46 1.93 19.07 4.85
CA LEU A 46 2.01 18.88 6.29
C LEU A 46 0.94 19.70 7.01
N LEU A 47 0.23 19.02 7.90
CA LEU A 47 -0.65 19.60 8.90
C LEU A 47 -0.05 19.29 10.28
N GLN A 48 -0.29 20.17 11.24
CA GLN A 48 0.13 20.01 12.63
C GLN A 48 -0.30 18.65 13.21
N THR A 49 -1.50 18.17 12.82
CA THR A 49 -2.06 16.89 13.25
C THR A 49 -1.27 15.68 12.78
N ASN A 50 -0.52 15.80 11.68
CA ASN A 50 0.21 14.70 11.06
C ASN A 50 1.70 14.71 11.44
N VAL A 51 2.16 15.74 12.16
CA VAL A 51 3.52 15.79 12.71
C VAL A 51 3.62 14.87 13.92
N ARG A 52 4.51 13.88 13.82
CA ARG A 52 4.64 12.80 14.81
C ARG A 52 5.28 13.26 16.11
N GLY A 53 6.31 14.09 15.99
CA GLY A 53 7.15 14.51 17.10
C GLY A 53 6.69 15.79 17.78
N SER A 54 7.15 15.94 19.01
CA SER A 54 7.15 17.20 19.75
C SER A 54 8.50 17.39 20.43
N MET A 55 8.85 18.65 20.68
CA MET A 55 10.07 19.02 21.36
C MET A 55 9.83 20.23 22.27
N THR A 56 10.43 20.20 23.46
CA THR A 56 10.47 21.34 24.37
C THR A 56 11.35 22.42 23.77
N ALA A 57 10.78 23.62 23.58
CA ALA A 57 11.47 24.75 22.98
C ALA A 57 11.11 26.03 23.73
N ASN A 58 12.11 26.84 24.09
CA ASN A 58 11.87 28.16 24.65
C ASN A 58 11.33 29.13 23.58
N GLU A 59 10.81 30.29 24.00
CA GLU A 59 10.21 31.27 23.09
C GLU A 59 11.17 31.73 21.97
N LYS A 60 12.47 31.86 22.30
CA LYS A 60 13.50 32.21 21.32
C LYS A 60 13.62 31.14 20.24
N GLN A 61 13.68 29.86 20.61
CA GLN A 61 13.74 28.73 19.70
C GLN A 61 12.45 28.62 18.86
N GLN A 62 11.28 28.76 19.48
CA GLN A 62 10.01 28.72 18.74
C GLN A 62 9.93 29.83 17.68
N LYS A 63 10.38 31.05 18.02
CA LYS A 63 10.44 32.16 17.06
C LYS A 63 11.47 31.92 15.96
N GLU A 64 12.65 31.42 16.33
CA GLU A 64 13.77 31.25 15.43
C GLU A 64 13.58 30.12 14.41
N TYR A 65 12.99 29.01 14.86
CA TYR A 65 12.78 27.79 14.08
C TYR A 65 11.31 27.58 13.71
N SER A 66 10.51 28.66 13.67
CA SER A 66 9.11 28.56 13.27
C SER A 66 8.97 28.05 11.84
N VAL A 67 7.98 27.19 11.63
CA VAL A 67 7.40 26.85 10.33
C VAL A 67 6.00 27.45 10.31
N CYS A 68 5.72 28.24 9.29
CA CYS A 68 4.47 28.97 9.08
C CYS A 68 3.80 28.48 7.79
N HIS A 69 2.51 28.76 7.65
CA HIS A 69 1.76 28.44 6.44
C HIS A 69 2.53 28.84 5.16
N GLY A 70 2.63 27.93 4.21
CA GLY A 70 3.32 28.12 2.94
C GLY A 70 4.84 27.93 2.98
N ASP A 71 5.44 27.68 4.14
CA ASP A 71 6.84 27.27 4.20
C ASP A 71 7.03 25.89 3.56
N ILE A 72 8.12 25.75 2.81
CA ILE A 72 8.48 24.50 2.13
C ILE A 72 9.64 23.88 2.89
N LEU A 73 9.47 22.65 3.35
CA LEU A 73 10.46 21.89 4.08
C LEU A 73 11.16 20.92 3.14
N PHE A 74 12.49 20.82 3.24
CA PHE A 74 13.34 19.97 2.41
C PHE A 74 14.17 19.04 3.30
N ASN A 75 14.18 17.74 3.00
CA ASN A 75 15.06 16.80 3.69
C ASN A 75 16.52 17.05 3.31
N ARG A 76 17.34 17.37 4.31
CA ARG A 76 18.76 17.69 4.11
C ARG A 76 19.62 16.45 3.82
N THR A 77 19.23 15.33 4.39
CA THR A 77 19.95 14.05 4.38
C THR A 77 19.03 12.92 3.96
N SER A 78 19.56 11.95 3.21
CA SER A 78 18.85 10.72 2.87
C SER A 78 19.78 9.50 2.85
N GLU A 79 19.20 8.30 2.97
CA GLU A 79 19.91 7.03 2.80
C GLU A 79 20.11 6.65 1.33
N THR A 80 19.16 7.04 0.48
CA THR A 80 19.26 6.85 -0.97
C THR A 80 19.41 8.20 -1.68
N GLU A 81 20.11 8.19 -2.81
CA GLU A 81 20.32 9.39 -3.64
C GLU A 81 18.98 9.99 -4.12
N ASN A 82 18.01 9.14 -4.46
CA ASN A 82 16.71 9.58 -4.98
C ASN A 82 15.83 10.27 -3.94
N ASP A 83 16.11 10.09 -2.64
CA ASP A 83 15.31 10.63 -1.54
C ASP A 83 15.84 11.97 -1.02
N ILE A 84 16.97 12.46 -1.55
CA ILE A 84 17.56 13.73 -1.08
C ILE A 84 16.68 14.92 -1.42
N GLY A 85 16.49 15.84 -0.48
CA GLY A 85 15.69 17.05 -0.71
C GLY A 85 14.22 16.78 -0.99
N MET A 86 13.67 15.65 -0.53
CA MET A 86 12.22 15.43 -0.51
C MET A 86 11.52 16.59 0.19
N THR A 87 10.31 16.93 -0.28
CA THR A 87 9.64 18.17 0.11
C THR A 87 8.24 17.97 0.65
N ALA A 88 7.89 18.81 1.61
CA ALA A 88 6.55 18.98 2.14
C ALA A 88 6.24 20.46 2.34
N VAL A 89 4.99 20.87 2.12
CA VAL A 89 4.54 22.26 2.36
C VAL A 89 3.67 22.30 3.61
N TYR A 90 3.96 23.22 4.51
CA TYR A 90 3.14 23.39 5.72
C TYR A 90 1.88 24.20 5.42
N MET A 91 0.71 23.68 5.80
CA MET A 91 -0.59 24.23 5.39
C MET A 91 -1.43 24.83 6.54
N ASP A 92 -0.99 24.68 7.79
CA ASP A 92 -1.72 25.23 8.94
C ASP A 92 -1.18 26.61 9.36
N ASP A 93 -2.05 27.42 9.97
CA ASP A 93 -1.69 28.75 10.48
C ASP A 93 -0.91 28.70 11.80
N GLN A 94 -1.11 27.64 12.59
CA GLN A 94 -0.43 27.49 13.88
C GLN A 94 1.05 27.17 13.67
N PRO A 95 1.99 27.97 14.20
CA PRO A 95 3.40 27.72 13.95
C PRO A 95 3.87 26.46 14.67
N ILE A 96 4.75 25.72 14.01
CA ILE A 96 5.46 24.57 14.57
C ILE A 96 6.97 24.77 14.41
N ILE A 97 7.80 23.81 14.85
CA ILE A 97 9.25 23.86 14.69
C ILE A 97 9.77 22.66 13.88
N PHE A 98 11.02 22.71 13.43
CA PHE A 98 11.61 21.68 12.56
C PHE A 98 13.04 21.32 12.95
N GLY A 99 13.43 20.07 12.73
CA GLY A 99 14.74 19.53 13.12
C GLY A 99 15.89 19.89 12.20
N GLY A 100 17.13 19.79 12.70
CA GLY A 100 18.36 20.20 11.99
C GLY A 100 18.70 19.40 10.72
N PHE A 101 18.03 18.27 10.50
CA PHE A 101 18.08 17.49 9.25
C PHE A 101 17.01 17.90 8.22
N VAL A 102 16.25 18.96 8.51
CA VAL A 102 15.28 19.58 7.63
C VAL A 102 15.71 21.02 7.36
N ILE A 103 15.61 21.45 6.11
CA ILE A 103 15.82 22.84 5.68
C ILE A 103 14.45 23.45 5.41
N ARG A 104 14.18 24.63 5.97
CA ARG A 104 13.00 25.42 5.65
C ARG A 104 13.34 26.45 4.57
N GLY A 105 12.64 26.40 3.45
CA GLY A 105 12.56 27.47 2.46
C GLY A 105 11.34 28.34 2.74
N ARG A 106 11.56 29.60 3.09
CA ARG A 106 10.51 30.60 3.30
C ARG A 106 10.51 31.59 2.15
N GLN A 107 9.36 31.79 1.51
CA GLN A 107 9.24 32.74 0.41
C GLN A 107 9.38 34.19 0.92
N LYS A 108 10.31 34.96 0.35
CA LYS A 108 10.46 36.41 0.59
C LYS A 108 9.25 37.19 0.09
N ASN A 109 8.77 36.76 -1.08
CA ASN A 109 7.56 37.22 -1.73
C ASN A 109 6.78 35.99 -2.19
N PRO A 110 5.44 35.99 -2.17
CA PRO A 110 4.62 34.82 -2.46
C PRO A 110 4.61 34.51 -3.97
N VAL A 111 5.71 33.99 -4.52
CA VAL A 111 5.87 33.63 -5.94
C VAL A 111 5.10 32.36 -6.27
N LEU A 112 5.14 31.36 -5.38
CA LEU A 112 4.42 30.09 -5.49
C LEU A 112 3.21 30.08 -4.55
N LEU A 113 2.06 29.62 -5.03
CA LEU A 113 0.96 29.22 -4.15
C LEU A 113 1.38 27.97 -3.36
N PRO A 114 1.06 27.85 -2.06
CA PRO A 114 1.42 26.71 -1.24
C PRO A 114 1.04 25.35 -1.85
N GLU A 115 -0.17 25.26 -2.38
CA GLU A 115 -0.70 24.06 -3.04
C GLU A 115 0.12 23.69 -4.27
N TYR A 116 0.47 24.68 -5.09
CA TYR A 116 1.31 24.46 -6.27
C TYR A 116 2.72 24.04 -5.89
N ALA A 117 3.29 24.64 -4.85
CA ALA A 117 4.63 24.31 -4.36
C ALA A 117 4.73 22.83 -3.95
N GLY A 118 3.68 22.29 -3.30
CA GLY A 118 3.63 20.87 -2.89
C GLY A 118 3.80 19.91 -4.06
N TYR A 119 3.20 20.22 -5.20
CA TYR A 119 3.36 19.42 -6.43
C TYR A 119 4.62 19.76 -7.21
N CYS A 120 4.97 21.04 -7.32
CA CYS A 120 6.09 21.53 -8.13
C CYS A 120 7.42 20.89 -7.72
N PHE A 121 7.74 20.89 -6.42
CA PHE A 121 9.01 20.35 -5.93
C PHE A 121 9.08 18.82 -5.94
N ARG A 122 7.94 18.14 -6.02
CA ARG A 122 7.83 16.68 -6.16
C ARG A 122 7.73 16.23 -7.61
N SER A 123 7.61 17.16 -8.56
CA SER A 123 7.65 16.87 -9.98
C SER A 123 8.98 16.23 -10.39
N SER A 124 8.97 15.34 -11.38
CA SER A 124 10.20 14.73 -11.91
C SER A 124 11.21 15.78 -12.41
N ALA A 125 10.73 16.95 -12.85
CA ALA A 125 11.61 18.02 -13.32
C ALA A 125 12.40 18.63 -12.15
N ALA A 126 11.71 19.09 -11.10
CA ALA A 126 12.36 19.67 -9.92
C ALA A 126 13.18 18.63 -9.15
N ARG A 127 12.68 17.40 -9.00
CA ARG A 127 13.39 16.32 -8.32
C ARG A 127 14.74 16.01 -8.96
N ARG A 128 14.83 15.92 -10.29
CA ARG A 128 16.12 15.74 -10.99
C ARG A 128 17.12 16.86 -10.69
N GLU A 129 16.64 18.09 -10.63
CA GLU A 129 17.45 19.27 -10.34
C GLU A 129 17.93 19.33 -8.89
N ILE A 130 17.14 18.85 -7.95
CA ILE A 130 17.51 18.72 -6.54
C ILE A 130 18.52 17.57 -6.36
N VAL A 131 18.21 16.39 -6.91
CA VAL A 131 19.03 15.18 -6.76
C VAL A 131 20.44 15.39 -7.34
N ARG A 132 20.57 15.99 -8.53
CA ARG A 132 21.88 16.24 -9.16
C ARG A 132 22.81 17.18 -8.37
N ARG A 133 22.24 17.90 -7.40
CA ARG A 133 22.95 18.83 -6.52
C ARG A 133 23.23 18.24 -5.14
N GLY A 134 22.75 17.01 -4.89
CA GLY A 134 23.13 16.23 -3.72
C GLY A 134 24.61 15.84 -3.78
N GLN A 135 25.24 15.75 -2.60
CA GLN A 135 26.64 15.41 -2.42
C GLN A 135 26.78 14.20 -1.49
N GLY A 136 27.76 13.33 -1.74
CA GLY A 136 28.09 12.19 -0.87
C GLY A 136 27.71 10.82 -1.45
N ALA A 137 28.61 9.84 -1.30
CA ALA A 137 28.50 8.51 -1.92
C ALA A 137 27.76 7.46 -1.07
N ILE A 138 27.74 7.59 0.26
CA ILE A 138 27.09 6.65 1.19
C ILE A 138 25.83 7.24 1.83
N ARG A 139 25.86 8.54 2.16
CA ARG A 139 24.70 9.33 2.58
C ARG A 139 24.70 10.62 1.78
N THR A 140 23.65 10.82 0.99
CA THR A 140 23.51 12.04 0.18
C THR A 140 23.04 13.18 1.07
N ASN A 141 23.63 14.34 0.88
CA ASN A 141 23.31 15.59 1.57
C ASN A 141 23.07 16.71 0.55
N ILE A 142 22.21 17.66 0.88
CA ILE A 142 22.06 18.91 0.12
C ILE A 142 22.17 20.12 1.04
N GLY A 143 23.01 21.09 0.67
CA GLY A 143 23.17 22.34 1.41
C GLY A 143 22.22 23.44 0.93
N GLN A 144 22.05 24.48 1.74
CA GLN A 144 21.22 25.64 1.37
C GLN A 144 21.74 26.37 0.13
N LYS A 145 23.08 26.42 -0.06
CA LYS A 145 23.70 27.03 -1.25
C LYS A 145 23.42 26.25 -2.53
N ASP A 146 23.41 24.92 -2.46
CA ASP A 146 23.10 24.09 -3.62
C ASP A 146 21.59 24.14 -3.91
N LEU A 147 20.78 24.08 -2.85
CA LEU A 147 19.33 24.20 -2.95
C LEU A 147 18.92 25.53 -3.59
N SER A 148 19.56 26.64 -3.21
CA SER A 148 19.24 27.97 -3.76
C SER A 148 19.46 28.07 -5.27
N LEU A 149 20.29 27.20 -5.86
CA LEU A 149 20.60 27.13 -7.29
C LEU A 149 19.66 26.22 -8.08
N VAL A 150 18.64 25.62 -7.45
CA VAL A 150 17.67 24.75 -8.14
C VAL A 150 16.74 25.61 -9.01
N PRO A 151 16.75 25.44 -10.36
CA PRO A 151 15.83 26.12 -11.24
C PRO A 151 14.48 25.41 -11.23
N ILE A 152 13.40 26.19 -11.17
CA ILE A 152 12.03 25.71 -11.34
C ILE A 152 11.29 26.54 -12.37
N LEU A 153 10.24 25.95 -12.93
CA LEU A 153 9.28 26.62 -13.77
C LEU A 153 8.17 27.26 -12.90
N VAL A 154 7.92 28.54 -13.13
CA VAL A 154 6.96 29.37 -12.39
C VAL A 154 5.86 29.83 -13.35
N PRO A 155 4.66 29.24 -13.30
CA PRO A 155 3.50 29.71 -14.05
C PRO A 155 2.94 31.02 -13.49
N PRO A 156 2.09 31.74 -14.25
CA PRO A 156 1.20 32.75 -13.70
C PRO A 156 0.34 32.21 -12.55
N LYS A 157 -0.06 33.07 -11.60
CA LYS A 157 -0.80 32.67 -10.39
C LYS A 157 -2.10 31.90 -10.67
N LEU A 158 -2.87 32.36 -11.66
CA LEU A 158 -4.11 31.67 -12.06
C LEU A 158 -3.84 30.25 -12.56
N GLU A 159 -2.72 30.02 -13.24
CA GLU A 159 -2.35 28.67 -13.67
C GLU A 159 -1.81 27.82 -12.53
N GLN A 160 -1.08 28.40 -11.59
CA GLN A 160 -0.67 27.68 -10.38
C GLN A 160 -1.89 27.16 -9.62
N GLN A 161 -2.93 27.99 -9.47
CA GLN A 161 -4.18 27.62 -8.84
C GLN A 161 -4.88 26.50 -9.63
N ALA A 162 -5.11 26.71 -10.92
CA ALA A 162 -5.80 25.75 -11.77
C ALA A 162 -5.11 24.37 -11.85
N ILE A 163 -3.76 24.36 -11.90
CA ILE A 163 -2.99 23.10 -11.86
C ILE A 163 -3.16 22.41 -10.51
N SER A 164 -3.07 23.17 -9.42
CA SER A 164 -3.19 22.63 -8.06
C SER A 164 -4.58 22.06 -7.80
N ASP A 165 -5.64 22.74 -8.25
CA ASP A 165 -7.03 22.27 -8.11
C ASP A 165 -7.26 20.93 -8.80
N VAL A 166 -6.73 20.80 -10.03
CA VAL A 166 -6.77 19.52 -10.75
C VAL A 166 -6.06 18.44 -9.94
N LEU A 167 -4.81 18.66 -9.52
CA LEU A 167 -4.02 17.64 -8.82
C LEU A 167 -4.61 17.29 -7.44
N LEU A 168 -5.17 18.27 -6.72
CA LEU A 168 -5.88 18.06 -5.45
C LEU A 168 -7.15 17.24 -5.64
N MET A 169 -7.89 17.44 -6.74
CA MET A 169 -9.05 16.61 -7.06
C MET A 169 -8.65 15.14 -7.25
N TRP A 170 -7.52 14.88 -7.90
CA TRP A 170 -6.97 13.53 -8.04
C TRP A 170 -6.59 12.93 -6.68
N ASP A 171 -5.92 13.69 -5.83
CA ASP A 171 -5.59 13.22 -4.47
C ASP A 171 -6.82 12.88 -3.63
N LYS A 172 -7.86 13.72 -3.69
CA LYS A 172 -9.15 13.46 -3.04
C LYS A 172 -9.79 12.18 -3.61
N THR A 173 -9.72 11.97 -4.91
CA THR A 173 -10.26 10.78 -5.58
C THR A 173 -9.52 9.51 -5.18
N LEU A 174 -8.19 9.53 -5.14
CA LEU A 174 -7.34 8.42 -4.67
C LEU A 174 -7.65 8.07 -3.21
N LYS A 175 -7.68 9.08 -2.33
CA LYS A 175 -8.01 8.90 -0.90
C LYS A 175 -9.39 8.30 -0.70
N SER A 176 -10.41 8.82 -1.39
CA SER A 176 -11.79 8.30 -1.29
C SER A 176 -11.91 6.89 -1.85
N THR A 177 -11.25 6.59 -2.96
CA THR A 177 -11.26 5.24 -3.57
C THR A 177 -10.58 4.22 -2.65
N ASN A 178 -9.42 4.55 -2.08
CA ASN A 178 -8.75 3.68 -1.10
C ASN A 178 -9.61 3.47 0.17
N LYS A 179 -10.31 4.51 0.63
CA LYS A 179 -11.27 4.38 1.75
C LYS A 179 -12.40 3.42 1.39
N LEU A 180 -13.00 3.55 0.20
CA LEU A 180 -14.05 2.66 -0.29
C LEU A 180 -13.58 1.20 -0.37
N ILE A 181 -12.36 0.95 -0.87
CA ILE A 181 -11.77 -0.39 -0.92
C ILE A 181 -11.70 -1.00 0.49
N LYS A 182 -11.21 -0.25 1.48
CA LYS A 182 -11.15 -0.71 2.88
C LYS A 182 -12.53 -1.02 3.45
N GLU A 183 -13.52 -0.17 3.18
CA GLU A 183 -14.91 -0.41 3.60
C GLU A 183 -15.49 -1.68 2.95
N LYS A 184 -15.23 -1.90 1.66
CA LYS A 184 -15.64 -3.13 0.95
C LYS A 184 -14.96 -4.38 1.48
N GLN A 185 -13.67 -4.31 1.81
CA GLN A 185 -12.96 -5.41 2.47
C GLN A 185 -13.56 -5.74 3.85
N MET A 186 -13.90 -4.73 4.65
CA MET A 186 -14.59 -4.94 5.94
C MET A 186 -15.99 -5.54 5.74
N GLN A 187 -16.75 -5.06 4.75
CA GLN A 187 -18.05 -5.60 4.39
C GLN A 187 -17.96 -7.07 3.99
N LYS A 188 -16.98 -7.44 3.15
CA LYS A 188 -16.72 -8.84 2.78
C LYS A 188 -16.43 -9.69 4.01
N LYS A 189 -15.57 -9.22 4.92
CA LYS A 189 -15.25 -9.94 6.17
C LYS A 189 -16.50 -10.20 7.01
N ALA A 190 -17.40 -9.21 7.11
CA ALA A 190 -18.67 -9.37 7.81
C ALA A 190 -19.61 -10.37 7.11
N LEU A 191 -19.67 -10.35 5.76
CA LEU A 191 -20.44 -11.33 4.98
C LEU A 191 -19.91 -12.75 5.21
N MET A 192 -18.59 -12.95 5.18
CA MET A 192 -17.97 -14.24 5.46
C MET A 192 -18.38 -14.77 6.84
N GLN A 193 -18.30 -13.95 7.88
CA GLN A 193 -18.69 -14.36 9.25
C GLN A 193 -20.16 -14.74 9.38
N ARG A 194 -21.05 -14.14 8.59
CA ARG A 194 -22.49 -14.44 8.63
C ARG A 194 -22.86 -15.66 7.79
N LEU A 195 -22.33 -15.75 6.57
CA LEU A 195 -22.72 -16.75 5.58
C LEU A 195 -21.98 -18.08 5.78
N LEU A 196 -20.69 -18.07 6.07
CA LEU A 196 -19.88 -19.31 6.17
C LEU A 196 -20.10 -20.07 7.48
N THR A 197 -20.83 -19.47 8.43
CA THR A 197 -21.13 -20.05 9.75
C THR A 197 -22.59 -20.45 9.90
N GLY A 198 -23.43 -20.24 8.88
CA GLY A 198 -24.86 -20.47 8.96
C GLY A 198 -25.63 -19.50 9.87
N LYS A 199 -24.97 -18.47 10.45
CA LYS A 199 -25.65 -17.43 11.25
C LYS A 199 -26.69 -16.65 10.45
N HIS A 200 -26.47 -16.52 9.15
CA HIS A 200 -27.46 -16.02 8.20
C HIS A 200 -27.52 -16.99 7.03
N ARG A 201 -28.73 -17.45 6.73
CA ARG A 201 -29.02 -18.36 5.62
C ARG A 201 -30.02 -17.70 4.69
N PHE A 202 -30.03 -18.14 3.45
CA PHE A 202 -31.03 -17.64 2.50
C PHE A 202 -32.39 -18.30 2.77
N PRO A 203 -33.52 -17.60 2.58
CA PRO A 203 -34.84 -18.12 2.95
C PRO A 203 -35.17 -19.50 2.37
N GLU A 204 -34.70 -19.81 1.15
CA GLU A 204 -34.95 -21.11 0.53
C GLU A 204 -34.22 -22.29 1.19
N PHE A 205 -33.24 -22.03 2.06
CA PHE A 205 -32.46 -23.06 2.75
C PHE A 205 -32.76 -23.14 4.26
N GLU A 206 -33.60 -22.27 4.81
CA GLU A 206 -33.90 -22.26 6.26
C GLU A 206 -34.53 -23.57 6.74
N GLY A 207 -35.27 -24.26 5.88
CA GLY A 207 -35.85 -25.58 6.16
C GLY A 207 -34.89 -26.77 5.95
N GLU A 208 -33.69 -26.55 5.42
CA GLU A 208 -32.66 -27.59 5.25
C GLU A 208 -31.73 -27.62 6.48
N GLU A 209 -31.19 -28.78 6.86
CA GLU A 209 -30.22 -28.85 7.96
C GLU A 209 -28.85 -28.28 7.54
N TRP A 210 -28.29 -27.36 8.33
CA TRP A 210 -26.90 -26.91 8.16
C TRP A 210 -25.95 -27.92 8.78
N THR A 211 -25.50 -28.89 7.98
CA THR A 211 -24.67 -29.98 8.50
C THR A 211 -23.21 -29.56 8.70
N THR A 212 -22.57 -30.16 9.70
CA THR A 212 -21.12 -30.06 9.96
C THR A 212 -20.54 -31.46 9.96
N LEU A 213 -19.39 -31.65 9.32
CA LEU A 213 -18.75 -32.96 9.18
C LEU A 213 -17.27 -32.87 9.50
N LYS A 214 -16.67 -34.01 9.84
CA LYS A 214 -15.21 -34.08 9.95
C LYS A 214 -14.58 -33.81 8.60
N ALA A 215 -13.48 -33.06 8.59
CA ALA A 215 -12.83 -32.64 7.36
C ALA A 215 -12.41 -33.84 6.51
N ASP A 216 -12.05 -34.96 7.13
CA ASP A 216 -11.66 -36.20 6.45
C ASP A 216 -12.81 -36.91 5.71
N GLN A 217 -14.07 -36.55 6.02
CA GLN A 217 -15.26 -37.01 5.31
C GLN A 217 -15.51 -36.19 4.04
N ILE A 218 -14.85 -35.04 3.90
CA ILE A 218 -14.98 -34.10 2.78
C ILE A 218 -13.72 -34.10 1.91
N PHE A 219 -12.54 -34.10 2.54
CA PHE A 219 -11.24 -33.99 1.90
C PHE A 219 -10.30 -35.12 2.35
N LYS A 220 -9.56 -35.73 1.42
CA LYS A 220 -8.48 -36.68 1.73
C LYS A 220 -7.15 -36.15 1.23
N SER A 221 -6.06 -36.48 1.94
CA SER A 221 -4.73 -36.21 1.45
C SER A 221 -4.43 -37.08 0.22
N PHE A 222 -3.85 -36.47 -0.82
CA PHE A 222 -3.48 -37.15 -2.05
C PHE A 222 -2.02 -36.91 -2.36
N THR A 223 -1.36 -37.90 -2.95
CA THR A 223 0.03 -37.76 -3.40
C THR A 223 0.23 -38.56 -4.68
N LYS A 224 0.59 -37.85 -5.75
CA LYS A 224 1.10 -38.44 -7.00
C LYS A 224 2.42 -37.77 -7.34
N LYS A 225 3.49 -38.56 -7.43
CA LYS A 225 4.87 -38.11 -7.67
C LYS A 225 5.34 -38.54 -9.06
N ARG A 226 6.56 -38.14 -9.46
CA ARG A 226 7.16 -38.49 -10.77
C ARG A 226 6.29 -38.06 -11.95
N ASN A 227 5.90 -36.78 -11.96
CA ASN A 227 5.18 -36.19 -13.09
C ASN A 227 6.19 -35.34 -13.87
N GLU A 228 6.91 -36.00 -14.76
CA GLU A 228 7.88 -35.36 -15.65
C GLU A 228 7.16 -34.33 -16.54
N ASN A 229 7.81 -33.19 -16.79
CA ASN A 229 7.33 -32.09 -17.65
C ASN A 229 6.14 -31.26 -17.13
N GLU A 230 5.67 -31.44 -15.89
CA GLU A 230 4.66 -30.55 -15.30
C GLU A 230 5.30 -29.23 -14.84
N PRO A 231 4.60 -28.08 -14.99
CA PRO A 231 5.13 -26.78 -14.58
C PRO A 231 5.27 -26.71 -13.06
N LEU A 232 6.34 -26.04 -12.61
CA LEU A 232 6.59 -25.81 -11.19
C LEU A 232 5.70 -24.68 -10.68
N LEU A 233 4.92 -24.96 -9.64
CA LEU A 233 4.03 -23.99 -9.01
C LEU A 233 4.58 -23.53 -7.66
N ALA A 234 4.24 -22.28 -7.31
CA ALA A 234 4.48 -21.69 -6.00
C ALA A 234 3.17 -21.64 -5.20
N VAL A 235 3.25 -21.89 -3.90
CA VAL A 235 2.11 -21.81 -2.97
C VAL A 235 2.29 -20.57 -2.12
N MET A 236 1.43 -19.57 -2.32
CA MET A 236 1.51 -18.24 -1.72
C MET A 236 0.32 -17.99 -0.81
N GLN A 237 0.56 -17.52 0.42
CA GLN A 237 -0.48 -17.36 1.45
C GLN A 237 -1.61 -16.41 1.06
N ASP A 238 -1.30 -15.35 0.32
CA ASP A 238 -2.27 -14.29 -0.01
C ASP A 238 -2.85 -14.40 -1.43
N ILE A 239 -2.30 -15.30 -2.25
CA ILE A 239 -2.63 -15.41 -3.69
C ILE A 239 -3.15 -16.81 -4.05
N GLY A 240 -2.77 -17.84 -3.29
CA GLY A 240 -3.04 -19.24 -3.58
C GLY A 240 -1.90 -19.92 -4.34
N VAL A 241 -2.22 -20.95 -5.12
CA VAL A 241 -1.24 -21.66 -5.96
C VAL A 241 -1.13 -20.95 -7.30
N VAL A 242 0.09 -20.59 -7.72
CA VAL A 242 0.37 -19.85 -8.96
C VAL A 242 1.56 -20.44 -9.71
N PRO A 243 1.64 -20.25 -11.05
CA PRO A 243 2.86 -20.53 -11.81
C PRO A 243 4.05 -19.80 -11.19
N ARG A 244 5.19 -20.49 -11.01
CA ARG A 244 6.35 -19.89 -10.34
C ARG A 244 7.02 -18.81 -11.18
N ASP A 245 6.94 -18.94 -12.50
CA ASP A 245 7.44 -17.97 -13.48
C ASP A 245 6.64 -16.66 -13.50
N SER A 246 5.41 -16.66 -12.99
CA SER A 246 4.60 -15.43 -12.85
C SER A 246 4.98 -14.59 -11.63
N LEU A 247 5.96 -15.01 -10.81
CA LEU A 247 6.43 -14.27 -9.65
C LEU A 247 7.66 -13.42 -10.01
N ASP A 248 7.57 -12.10 -9.82
CA ASP A 248 8.69 -11.16 -9.98
C ASP A 248 9.89 -11.48 -9.07
N ARG A 249 9.67 -12.22 -7.98
CA ARG A 249 10.73 -12.67 -7.09
C ARG A 249 11.48 -13.82 -7.76
N ARG A 250 12.79 -13.65 -8.00
CA ARG A 250 13.72 -14.73 -8.36
C ARG A 250 13.77 -15.78 -7.26
N VAL A 251 12.77 -16.67 -7.19
CA VAL A 251 12.81 -17.82 -6.28
C VAL A 251 13.76 -18.84 -6.91
N ALA A 252 15.00 -18.89 -6.41
CA ALA A 252 16.03 -19.81 -6.89
C ALA A 252 15.45 -21.19 -7.20
N MET A 253 15.67 -21.70 -8.42
CA MET A 253 15.25 -23.05 -8.77
C MET A 253 15.83 -24.02 -7.73
N PRO A 254 15.07 -25.01 -7.27
CA PRO A 254 15.67 -26.08 -6.49
C PRO A 254 16.78 -26.70 -7.34
N ASP A 255 18.03 -26.65 -6.88
CA ASP A 255 19.11 -27.43 -7.47
C ASP A 255 18.76 -28.91 -7.26
N GLY A 256 18.25 -29.59 -8.29
CA GLY A 256 17.98 -31.03 -8.22
C GLY A 256 16.71 -31.50 -8.94
N SER A 257 16.42 -32.78 -8.73
CA SER A 257 15.28 -33.47 -9.35
C SER A 257 13.94 -33.07 -8.72
N THR A 258 12.91 -32.90 -9.56
CA THR A 258 11.51 -32.69 -9.15
C THR A 258 10.74 -34.00 -8.92
N ASP A 259 11.39 -35.16 -8.92
CA ASP A 259 10.72 -36.48 -8.80
C ASP A 259 9.89 -36.63 -7.52
N SER A 260 10.33 -35.96 -6.44
CA SER A 260 9.67 -35.99 -5.14
C SER A 260 8.44 -35.07 -5.06
N TYR A 261 8.30 -34.13 -6.01
CA TYR A 261 7.23 -33.14 -6.03
C TYR A 261 5.89 -33.79 -6.33
N LYS A 262 4.83 -33.15 -5.83
CA LYS A 262 3.47 -33.71 -5.85
C LYS A 262 2.64 -32.98 -6.91
N LEU A 263 1.95 -33.74 -7.76
CA LEU A 263 1.01 -33.19 -8.73
C LEU A 263 -0.20 -32.61 -8.01
N ILE A 264 -0.52 -31.37 -8.34
CA ILE A 264 -1.74 -30.66 -7.96
C ILE A 264 -2.51 -30.30 -9.23
N VAL A 265 -3.84 -30.32 -9.15
CA VAL A 265 -4.73 -29.95 -10.26
C VAL A 265 -5.73 -28.87 -9.83
N PRO A 266 -6.41 -28.19 -10.76
CA PRO A 266 -7.47 -27.26 -10.41
C PRO A 266 -8.54 -27.94 -9.54
N GLY A 267 -8.98 -27.26 -8.48
CA GLY A 267 -9.92 -27.80 -7.50
C GLY A 267 -9.28 -28.37 -6.22
N ASP A 268 -7.98 -28.65 -6.25
CA ASP A 268 -7.26 -29.13 -5.09
C ASP A 268 -6.93 -28.00 -4.10
N PHE A 269 -6.84 -28.34 -2.82
CA PHE A 269 -6.39 -27.44 -1.75
C PHE A 269 -5.03 -27.86 -1.18
N VAL A 270 -4.33 -26.92 -0.55
CA VAL A 270 -2.99 -27.13 0.01
C VAL A 270 -2.92 -26.70 1.47
N ILE A 271 -2.45 -27.61 2.33
CA ILE A 271 -1.92 -27.26 3.64
C ILE A 271 -0.44 -26.91 3.49
N SER A 272 -0.10 -25.68 3.90
CA SER A 272 1.24 -25.12 3.85
C SER A 272 1.83 -24.91 5.25
N LEU A 273 3.13 -24.58 5.30
CA LEU A 273 3.83 -24.24 6.55
C LEU A 273 3.20 -23.06 7.30
N ARG A 274 2.44 -22.19 6.62
CA ARG A 274 1.84 -20.97 7.21
C ARG A 274 0.31 -21.05 7.27
N SER A 275 -0.27 -22.22 7.07
CA SER A 275 -1.73 -22.40 7.08
C SER A 275 -2.38 -22.03 8.41
N PHE A 276 -1.66 -22.13 9.53
CA PHE A 276 -2.16 -21.69 10.85
C PHE A 276 -2.36 -20.16 10.96
N GLN A 277 -1.82 -19.37 10.02
CA GLN A 277 -1.97 -17.91 9.98
C GLN A 277 -2.82 -17.42 8.81
N GLY A 278 -2.85 -18.15 7.69
CA GLY A 278 -3.52 -17.70 6.46
C GLY A 278 -4.44 -18.71 5.82
N GLY A 279 -4.70 -19.86 6.46
CA GLY A 279 -5.63 -20.85 5.95
C GLY A 279 -5.04 -21.78 4.89
N LEU A 280 -5.91 -22.36 4.07
CA LEU A 280 -5.51 -23.31 3.02
C LEU A 280 -5.50 -22.63 1.65
N GLU A 281 -4.55 -23.03 0.80
CA GLU A 281 -4.42 -22.47 -0.54
C GLU A 281 -5.20 -23.26 -1.56
N TYR A 282 -5.87 -22.57 -2.48
CA TYR A 282 -6.62 -23.18 -3.57
C TYR A 282 -5.80 -23.19 -4.86
N SER A 283 -5.87 -24.29 -5.62
CA SER A 283 -5.24 -24.37 -6.94
C SER A 283 -6.23 -24.09 -8.07
N ARG A 284 -5.89 -23.11 -8.91
CA ARG A 284 -6.49 -22.89 -10.24
C ARG A 284 -5.68 -23.52 -11.36
N TYR A 285 -4.51 -24.09 -11.03
CA TYR A 285 -3.53 -24.53 -12.00
C TYR A 285 -3.23 -26.01 -11.84
N ARG A 286 -2.78 -26.61 -12.93
CA ARG A 286 -2.15 -27.91 -12.93
C ARG A 286 -0.64 -27.74 -12.88
N GLY A 287 0.03 -28.52 -12.06
CA GLY A 287 1.48 -28.55 -12.01
C GLY A 287 1.99 -29.30 -10.80
N ILE A 288 3.25 -29.06 -10.44
CA ILE A 288 3.90 -29.73 -9.31
C ILE A 288 4.25 -28.74 -8.21
N VAL A 289 4.06 -29.15 -6.95
CA VAL A 289 4.37 -28.38 -5.75
C VAL A 289 5.35 -29.13 -4.85
N SER A 290 6.10 -28.38 -4.03
CA SER A 290 7.12 -28.90 -3.12
C SER A 290 6.61 -30.06 -2.24
N PRO A 291 7.45 -31.08 -1.94
CA PRO A 291 7.07 -32.19 -1.06
C PRO A 291 6.59 -31.76 0.34
N ALA A 292 6.96 -30.55 0.79
CA ALA A 292 6.54 -29.97 2.06
C ALA A 292 5.03 -29.69 2.16
N TYR A 293 4.32 -29.64 1.03
CA TYR A 293 2.89 -29.34 1.02
C TYR A 293 2.03 -30.60 1.11
N THR A 294 0.89 -30.51 1.80
CA THR A 294 -0.14 -31.57 1.79
C THR A 294 -1.24 -31.17 0.83
N ILE A 295 -1.47 -31.99 -0.20
CA ILE A 295 -2.54 -31.77 -1.18
C ILE A 295 -3.81 -32.44 -0.65
N LEU A 296 -4.91 -31.70 -0.67
CA LEU A 296 -6.23 -32.13 -0.26
C LEU A 296 -7.14 -32.20 -1.48
N LYS A 297 -7.76 -33.37 -1.68
CA LYS A 297 -8.77 -33.58 -2.71
C LYS A 297 -10.12 -33.79 -2.08
N SER A 298 -11.15 -33.17 -2.66
CA SER A 298 -12.53 -33.47 -2.28
C SER A 298 -12.87 -34.91 -2.65
N ILE A 299 -13.53 -35.62 -1.73
CA ILE A 299 -14.04 -36.99 -1.91
C ILE A 299 -15.57 -37.02 -1.97
N ARG A 300 -16.18 -35.86 -2.10
CA ARG A 300 -17.62 -35.65 -2.21
C ARG A 300 -17.93 -34.42 -3.07
N PRO A 301 -19.16 -34.30 -3.58
CA PRO A 301 -19.60 -33.08 -4.25
C PRO A 301 -19.49 -31.88 -3.32
N ILE A 302 -18.78 -30.84 -3.77
CA ILE A 302 -18.61 -29.56 -3.09
C ILE A 302 -18.67 -28.42 -4.11
N ASN A 303 -18.81 -27.18 -3.62
CA ASN A 303 -18.41 -26.00 -4.36
C ASN A 303 -17.03 -25.54 -3.86
N ASP A 304 -16.05 -25.52 -4.77
CA ASP A 304 -14.67 -25.14 -4.43
C ASP A 304 -14.55 -23.72 -3.88
N ASP A 305 -15.28 -22.76 -4.46
CA ASP A 305 -15.20 -21.36 -4.02
C ASP A 305 -15.76 -21.17 -2.61
N PHE A 306 -16.79 -21.92 -2.21
CA PHE A 306 -17.26 -21.93 -0.83
C PHE A 306 -16.12 -22.30 0.13
N TYR A 307 -15.41 -23.39 -0.15
CA TYR A 307 -14.29 -23.84 0.69
C TYR A 307 -13.06 -22.93 0.55
N ARG A 308 -12.83 -22.29 -0.61
CA ARG A 308 -11.81 -21.26 -0.80
C ARG A 308 -12.04 -20.06 0.13
N HIS A 309 -13.28 -19.61 0.29
CA HIS A 309 -13.63 -18.56 1.24
C HIS A 309 -13.61 -19.07 2.69
N TYR A 310 -14.17 -20.24 2.96
CA TYR A 310 -14.21 -20.84 4.30
C TYR A 310 -12.81 -21.04 4.87
N PHE A 311 -11.89 -21.60 4.10
CA PHE A 311 -10.53 -21.83 4.58
C PHE A 311 -9.72 -20.54 4.76
N LYS A 312 -10.20 -19.41 4.25
CA LYS A 312 -9.64 -18.07 4.52
C LYS A 312 -10.42 -17.29 5.58
N SER A 313 -11.45 -17.88 6.17
CA SER A 313 -12.25 -17.24 7.21
C SER A 313 -11.47 -17.17 8.53
N TYR A 314 -11.73 -16.10 9.29
CA TYR A 314 -11.11 -15.90 10.61
C TYR A 314 -11.41 -17.07 11.56
N ASP A 315 -12.63 -17.60 11.53
CA ASP A 315 -13.06 -18.69 12.42
C ASP A 315 -12.28 -19.98 12.12
N PHE A 316 -12.12 -20.33 10.85
CA PHE A 316 -11.33 -21.50 10.46
C PHE A 316 -9.85 -21.34 10.80
N ILE A 317 -9.25 -20.19 10.49
CA ILE A 317 -7.84 -19.91 10.81
C ILE A 317 -7.63 -19.93 12.33
N GLY A 318 -8.55 -19.37 13.11
CA GLY A 318 -8.52 -19.42 14.57
C GLY A 318 -8.56 -20.86 15.10
N HIS A 319 -9.42 -21.72 14.55
CA HIS A 319 -9.45 -23.14 14.91
C HIS A 319 -8.16 -23.88 14.53
N LEU A 320 -7.59 -23.60 13.36
CA LEU A 320 -6.28 -24.16 12.97
C LEU A 320 -5.18 -23.74 13.95
N ALA A 321 -5.15 -22.47 14.35
CA ALA A 321 -4.14 -21.96 15.27
C ALA A 321 -4.20 -22.68 16.63
N VAL A 322 -5.41 -22.89 17.18
CA VAL A 322 -5.61 -23.60 18.46
C VAL A 322 -5.17 -25.06 18.36
N ALA A 323 -5.43 -25.74 17.25
CA ALA A 323 -5.01 -27.13 17.02
C ALA A 323 -3.47 -27.32 17.04
N VAL A 324 -2.70 -26.23 16.91
CA VAL A 324 -1.22 -26.24 16.91
C VAL A 324 -0.62 -25.88 18.27
N ILE A 325 -1.42 -25.37 19.23
CA ILE A 325 -0.92 -24.95 20.55
C ILE A 325 -0.54 -26.20 21.37
N GLY A 326 0.75 -26.56 21.30
CA GLY A 326 1.32 -27.63 22.10
C GLY A 326 2.83 -27.84 21.97
N ILE A 327 3.47 -27.57 20.82
CA ILE A 327 4.91 -27.86 20.65
C ILE A 327 5.55 -26.91 19.62
N ARG A 328 6.49 -26.06 20.07
CA ARG A 328 7.47 -25.25 19.31
C ARG A 328 6.91 -24.34 18.20
N ASP A 329 7.42 -23.11 18.17
CA ASP A 329 7.25 -22.17 17.06
C ASP A 329 7.64 -22.88 15.74
N GLY A 330 6.68 -23.09 14.82
CA GLY A 330 6.93 -23.71 13.51
C GLY A 330 6.37 -25.12 13.25
N LYS A 331 5.48 -25.70 14.08
CA LYS A 331 4.78 -26.95 13.69
C LYS A 331 3.80 -26.68 12.53
N GLN A 332 4.01 -27.37 11.41
CA GLN A 332 3.09 -27.38 10.28
C GLN A 332 1.77 -28.07 10.67
N ILE A 333 0.64 -27.57 10.19
CA ILE A 333 -0.65 -28.28 10.28
C ILE A 333 -0.49 -29.62 9.56
N SER A 334 -0.59 -30.73 10.30
CA SER A 334 -0.59 -32.04 9.67
C SER A 334 -1.95 -32.34 9.04
N TYR A 335 -2.00 -33.29 8.11
CA TYR A 335 -3.28 -33.79 7.61
C TYR A 335 -4.14 -34.34 8.75
N ASP A 336 -3.52 -35.04 9.71
CA ASP A 336 -4.24 -35.66 10.83
C ASP A 336 -4.91 -34.59 11.69
N ASP A 337 -4.20 -33.51 12.04
CA ASP A 337 -4.78 -32.37 12.78
C ASP A 337 -5.99 -31.78 12.05
N PHE A 338 -5.88 -31.58 10.72
CA PHE A 338 -6.98 -31.11 9.88
C PHE A 338 -8.14 -32.11 9.82
N SER A 339 -7.85 -33.41 9.70
CA SER A 339 -8.81 -34.48 9.44
C SER A 339 -9.91 -34.58 10.50
N PHE A 340 -9.59 -34.26 11.77
CA PHE A 340 -10.53 -34.30 12.88
C PHE A 340 -11.35 -33.02 13.05
N MET A 341 -11.04 -31.95 12.32
CA MET A 341 -11.77 -30.68 12.42
C MET A 341 -13.20 -30.85 11.90
N ASN A 342 -14.15 -30.30 12.65
CA ASN A 342 -15.54 -30.19 12.22
C ASN A 342 -15.69 -28.94 11.35
N ILE A 343 -16.04 -29.12 10.07
CA ILE A 343 -16.18 -28.05 9.08
C ILE A 343 -17.59 -28.05 8.47
N PRO A 344 -18.14 -26.88 8.10
CA PRO A 344 -19.49 -26.78 7.55
C PRO A 344 -19.58 -27.51 6.22
N CYS A 345 -20.71 -28.19 6.01
CA CYS A 345 -21.05 -28.91 4.79
C CYS A 345 -22.55 -28.75 4.47
N PRO A 346 -23.06 -27.52 4.29
CA PRO A 346 -24.44 -27.33 3.83
C PRO A 346 -24.63 -27.94 2.43
N SER A 347 -25.87 -27.95 1.93
CA SER A 347 -26.15 -28.49 0.59
C SER A 347 -25.31 -27.77 -0.48
N VAL A 348 -24.91 -28.47 -1.55
CA VAL A 348 -24.06 -27.90 -2.61
C VAL A 348 -24.72 -26.66 -3.24
N LYS A 349 -26.06 -26.63 -3.28
CA LYS A 349 -26.83 -25.45 -3.75
C LYS A 349 -26.62 -24.23 -2.85
N GLU A 350 -26.67 -24.41 -1.52
CA GLU A 350 -26.40 -23.34 -0.57
C GLU A 350 -24.92 -22.90 -0.63
N GLN A 351 -23.98 -23.85 -0.76
CA GLN A 351 -22.56 -23.55 -0.97
C GLN A 351 -22.34 -22.65 -2.20
N GLN A 352 -22.98 -22.98 -3.34
CA GLN A 352 -22.92 -22.19 -4.57
C GLN A 352 -23.45 -20.77 -4.37
N LYS A 353 -24.59 -20.60 -3.67
CA LYS A 353 -25.19 -19.27 -3.47
C LYS A 353 -24.33 -18.39 -2.57
N ILE A 354 -23.76 -18.96 -1.50
CA ILE A 354 -22.81 -18.26 -0.63
C ILE A 354 -21.56 -17.87 -1.40
N ALA A 355 -20.98 -18.82 -2.15
CA ALA A 355 -19.79 -18.58 -2.96
C ALA A 355 -20.01 -17.46 -3.98
N ALA A 356 -21.16 -17.43 -4.66
CA ALA A 356 -21.50 -16.39 -5.62
C ALA A 356 -21.49 -14.98 -4.99
N VAL A 357 -22.08 -14.81 -3.81
CA VAL A 357 -22.08 -13.51 -3.10
C VAL A 357 -20.66 -13.09 -2.72
N LEU A 358 -19.86 -14.00 -2.18
CA LEU A 358 -18.49 -13.69 -1.75
C LEU A 358 -17.53 -13.47 -2.94
N ASN A 359 -17.76 -14.17 -4.05
CA ASN A 359 -17.02 -13.97 -5.30
C ASN A 359 -17.33 -12.60 -5.92
N GLU A 360 -18.58 -12.16 -5.89
CA GLU A 360 -18.93 -10.83 -6.40
C GLU A 360 -18.32 -9.72 -5.53
N ALA A 361 -18.27 -9.92 -4.21
CA ALA A 361 -17.58 -9.00 -3.30
C ALA A 361 -16.06 -8.93 -3.59
N ASP A 362 -15.41 -10.07 -3.88
CA ASP A 362 -14.01 -10.10 -4.33
C ASP A 362 -13.83 -9.31 -5.63
N LYS A 363 -14.67 -9.59 -6.62
CA LYS A 363 -14.61 -8.93 -7.93
C LYS A 363 -14.80 -7.43 -7.82
N GLU A 364 -15.70 -6.95 -6.95
CA GLU A 364 -15.87 -5.52 -6.71
C GLU A 364 -14.61 -4.89 -6.12
N ILE A 365 -13.97 -5.55 -5.14
CA ILE A 365 -12.71 -5.09 -4.52
C ILE A 365 -11.58 -5.05 -5.56
N ASP A 366 -11.46 -6.09 -6.39
CA ASP A 366 -10.43 -6.20 -7.43
C ASP A 366 -10.59 -5.08 -8.47
N LEU A 367 -11.81 -4.85 -8.96
CA LEU A 367 -12.09 -3.77 -9.91
C LEU A 367 -11.81 -2.38 -9.33
N LEU A 368 -12.14 -2.15 -8.07
CA LEU A 368 -11.81 -0.90 -7.38
C LEU A 368 -10.29 -0.72 -7.21
N THR A 369 -9.58 -1.81 -6.91
CA THR A 369 -8.11 -1.79 -6.77
C THR A 369 -7.43 -1.46 -8.09
N GLN A 370 -7.83 -2.11 -9.19
CA GLN A 370 -7.33 -1.79 -10.54
C GLN A 370 -7.65 -0.34 -10.93
N LYS A 371 -8.83 0.15 -10.55
CA LYS A 371 -9.22 1.54 -10.79
C LYS A 371 -8.36 2.52 -10.00
N LEU A 372 -8.01 2.20 -8.75
CA LEU A 372 -7.08 2.99 -7.93
C LEU A 372 -5.70 3.06 -8.60
N GLU A 373 -5.14 1.94 -9.02
CA GLU A 373 -3.85 1.87 -9.74
C GLU A 373 -3.88 2.72 -11.02
N GLY A 374 -4.95 2.60 -11.80
CA GLY A 374 -5.15 3.44 -13.00
C GLY A 374 -5.23 4.93 -12.68
N TYR A 375 -5.83 5.31 -11.56
CA TYR A 375 -5.87 6.71 -11.11
C TYR A 375 -4.50 7.22 -10.65
N GLU A 376 -3.68 6.38 -10.02
CA GLU A 376 -2.32 6.74 -9.63
C GLU A 376 -1.44 7.00 -10.87
N GLU A 377 -1.55 6.14 -11.88
CA GLU A 377 -0.85 6.31 -13.16
C GLU A 377 -1.31 7.57 -13.89
N GLN A 378 -2.62 7.82 -13.94
CA GLN A 378 -3.19 9.03 -14.54
C GLN A 378 -2.74 10.30 -13.83
N LYS A 379 -2.74 10.33 -12.49
CA LYS A 379 -2.21 11.47 -11.70
C LYS A 379 -0.74 11.71 -12.02
N LYS A 380 0.08 10.64 -12.04
CA LYS A 380 1.50 10.73 -12.39
C LYS A 380 1.71 11.30 -13.79
N GLY A 381 0.91 10.84 -14.76
CA GLY A 381 0.89 11.38 -16.13
C GLY A 381 0.52 12.86 -16.16
N LEU A 382 -0.53 13.26 -15.44
CA LEU A 382 -0.96 14.66 -15.34
C LEU A 382 0.12 15.55 -14.73
N MET A 383 0.76 15.14 -13.65
CA MET A 383 1.89 15.88 -13.07
C MET A 383 3.00 16.11 -14.10
N GLN A 384 3.35 15.10 -14.90
CA GLN A 384 4.37 15.24 -15.94
C GLN A 384 3.97 16.22 -17.05
N GLN A 385 2.68 16.36 -17.35
CA GLN A 385 2.18 17.24 -18.40
C GLN A 385 1.96 18.68 -17.90
N LEU A 386 1.32 18.83 -16.74
CA LEU A 386 0.89 20.11 -16.20
C LEU A 386 2.05 20.89 -15.57
N LEU A 387 2.88 20.24 -14.74
CA LEU A 387 4.00 20.91 -14.03
C LEU A 387 5.20 21.23 -14.93
N THR A 388 5.16 20.80 -16.19
CA THR A 388 6.16 21.14 -17.22
C THR A 388 5.59 22.06 -18.30
N GLY A 389 4.31 22.41 -18.21
CA GLY A 389 3.58 23.22 -19.20
C GLY A 389 3.42 22.55 -20.58
N LYS A 390 3.72 21.25 -20.73
CA LYS A 390 3.45 20.47 -21.95
C LYS A 390 1.95 20.47 -22.30
N LYS A 391 1.10 20.45 -21.26
CA LYS A 391 -0.33 20.77 -21.37
C LYS A 391 -0.66 21.91 -20.42
N ARG A 392 -1.52 22.81 -20.88
CA ARG A 392 -2.00 23.97 -20.11
C ARG A 392 -3.43 23.72 -19.68
N VAL A 393 -3.79 24.14 -18.46
CA VAL A 393 -5.19 24.13 -18.02
C VAL A 393 -5.90 25.29 -18.70
N LYS A 394 -7.09 25.05 -19.26
CA LYS A 394 -7.91 26.14 -19.78
C LYS A 394 -8.41 26.95 -18.59
N LEU A 395 -8.03 28.21 -18.54
CA LEU A 395 -8.57 29.16 -17.58
C LEU A 395 -9.92 29.64 -18.12
N ASP A 396 -11.00 29.45 -17.37
CA ASP A 396 -12.27 30.07 -17.72
C ASP A 396 -12.12 31.58 -17.62
N ARG A 397 -12.55 32.31 -18.67
CA ARG A 397 -12.35 33.75 -18.84
C ARG A 397 -13.06 34.64 -17.81
N GLN A 398 -13.63 34.10 -16.73
CA GLN A 398 -14.49 34.85 -15.80
C GLN A 398 -13.77 35.54 -14.64
N GLU A 399 -12.45 35.37 -14.46
CA GLU A 399 -11.69 36.04 -13.38
C GLU A 399 -10.62 37.00 -13.92
N ALA A 400 -10.93 37.70 -15.01
CA ALA A 400 -10.16 38.85 -15.46
C ALA A 400 -11.12 40.04 -15.68
N ALA A 401 -11.58 40.62 -14.58
CA ALA A 401 -12.24 41.93 -14.53
C ALA A 401 -11.77 42.69 -13.30
#